data_AF-A0A1H3V2E3-F1
#
_entry.id   AF-A0A1H3V2E3-F1
#
_cell.length_a   1.000
_cell.length_b   1.000
_cell.length_c   1.000
_cell.angle_alpha   90.00
_cell.angle_beta   90.00
_cell.angle_gamma   90.00
#
_symmetry.space_group_name_H-M   'P 1'
#
loop_
_entity.id
_entity.type
_entity.pdbx_description
1 polymer ?
#
loop_
_entity_poly.entity_id
_entity_poly.type
_entity_poly.pdbx_seq_one_letter_code
_entity_poly.pdbx_strand_id
1 'polypeptide(L)' 'MNQMNFNHLKINYNKKMHVFMNNETKKVIFISKDLEEIHAVLEINNNQEFKVHPRWNVNFFVTENEITVDLNYAGEDN' A
#
# COMPACT_ATOMS: atom_id res chain seq x y z
N MET A 1 11.81 -4.28 -1.09
CA MET A 1 10.36 -4.55 -1.09
C MET A 1 10.01 -5.64 -0.09
N ASN A 2 8.84 -5.51 0.53
CA ASN A 2 8.08 -6.58 1.19
C ASN A 2 6.90 -6.97 0.29
N GLN A 3 6.26 -8.11 0.55
CA GLN A 3 5.14 -8.61 -0.24
C GLN A 3 4.08 -9.23 0.67
N MET A 4 2.82 -9.08 0.30
CA MET A 4 1.69 -9.78 0.89
C MET A 4 0.61 -10.09 -0.14
N ASN A 5 -0.29 -11.00 0.20
CA ASN A 5 -1.51 -11.26 -0.56
C ASN A 5 -2.71 -10.73 0.22
N PHE A 6 -3.62 -10.04 -0.46
CA PHE A 6 -4.84 -9.53 0.14
C PHE A 6 -6.02 -9.68 -0.82
N ASN A 7 -6.99 -10.50 -0.43
CA ASN A 7 -8.03 -10.99 -1.34
C ASN A 7 -7.41 -11.61 -2.61
N HIS A 8 -7.72 -11.06 -3.78
CA HIS A 8 -7.25 -11.51 -5.09
C HIS A 8 -5.99 -10.79 -5.56
N LEU A 9 -5.50 -9.79 -4.81
CA LEU A 9 -4.34 -8.97 -5.18
C LEU A 9 -3.06 -9.44 -4.50
N LYS A 10 -1.98 -9.44 -5.27
CA LYS A 10 -0.61 -9.43 -4.75
C LYS A 10 -0.18 -7.99 -4.54
N ILE A 11 0.31 -7.67 -3.34
CA ILE A 11 0.71 -6.32 -2.97
C ILE A 11 2.18 -6.33 -2.57
N ASN A 12 3.01 -5.63 -3.34
CA ASN A 12 4.37 -5.29 -2.92
C ASN A 12 4.40 -3.90 -2.32
N TYR A 13 5.26 -3.69 -1.33
CA TYR A 13 5.41 -2.39 -0.71
C TYR A 13 6.84 -2.12 -0.26
N ASN A 14 7.19 -0.83 -0.11
CA ASN A 14 8.50 -0.42 0.36
C ASN A 14 8.81 -1.01 1.76
N LYS A 15 10.06 -1.43 2.00
CA LYS A 15 10.51 -2.00 3.29
C LYS A 15 10.45 -0.98 4.45
N LYS A 16 10.45 0.31 4.13
CA LYS A 16 10.33 1.44 5.07
C LYS A 16 8.85 1.75 5.42
N MET A 17 7.88 0.90 5.02
CA MET A 17 6.47 1.04 5.40
C MET A 17 6.02 -0.04 6.39
N HIS A 18 5.16 0.35 7.33
CA HIS A 18 4.25 -0.55 8.06
C HIS A 18 2.94 -0.72 7.29
N VAL A 19 2.39 -1.93 7.35
CA VAL A 19 1.13 -2.27 6.67
C VAL A 19 0.15 -2.85 7.67
N PHE A 20 -1.03 -2.25 7.75
CA PHE A 20 -2.14 -2.72 8.57
C PHE A 20 -3.27 -3.20 7.67
N MET A 21 -3.82 -4.36 7.98
CA MET A 21 -4.94 -4.94 7.25
C MET A 21 -6.16 -4.99 8.15
N ASN A 22 -7.31 -4.59 7.60
CA ASN A 22 -8.61 -4.79 8.22
C ASN A 22 -9.46 -5.65 7.27
N ASN A 23 -9.66 -6.92 7.66
CA ASN A 23 -10.39 -7.89 6.85
C ASN A 23 -11.91 -7.62 6.81
N GLU A 24 -12.47 -7.02 7.86
CA GLU A 24 -13.91 -6.71 7.94
C GLU A 24 -14.28 -5.60 6.95
N THR A 25 -13.48 -4.54 6.93
CA THR A 25 -13.68 -3.38 6.04
C THR A 25 -12.97 -3.53 4.70
N LYS A 26 -12.24 -4.63 4.49
CA LYS A 26 -11.42 -4.93 3.31
C LYS A 26 -10.43 -3.80 2.95
N LYS A 27 -9.75 -3.26 3.96
CA LYS A 27 -8.78 -2.16 3.80
C LYS A 27 -7.35 -2.59 4.12
N VAL A 28 -6.41 -2.01 3.39
CA VAL A 28 -4.98 -2.05 3.66
C VAL A 28 -4.48 -0.62 3.84
N ILE A 29 -3.79 -0.35 4.92
CA ILE A 29 -3.25 0.98 5.25
C ILE A 29 -1.73 0.89 5.24
N PHE A 30 -1.09 1.77 4.47
CA PHE A 30 0.37 1.88 4.36
C PHE A 30 0.81 3.12 5.12
N ILE A 31 1.64 2.93 6.13
CA ILE A 31 2.14 3.96 7.05
C ILE A 31 3.67 3.93 7.02
N SER A 32 4.33 5.05 7.29
CA SER A 32 5.78 5.10 7.55
C SER A 32 6.18 4.12 8.68
N LYS A 33 7.46 3.69 8.69
CA LYS A 33 7.96 2.73 9.70
C LYS A 33 7.99 3.29 11.13
N ASP A 34 8.06 4.60 11.27
CA ASP A 34 7.94 5.30 12.56
C ASP A 34 6.47 5.50 13.00
N LEU A 35 5.50 5.10 12.17
CA LEU A 35 4.05 5.26 12.37
C LEU A 35 3.57 6.72 12.45
N GLU A 36 4.35 7.67 11.92
CA GLU A 36 4.02 9.09 11.97
C GLU A 36 3.08 9.53 10.84
N GLU A 37 3.12 8.88 9.68
CA GLU A 37 2.37 9.31 8.49
C GLU A 37 1.69 8.15 7.74
N ILE A 38 0.39 8.30 7.44
CA ILE A 38 -0.31 7.42 6.49
C ILE A 38 0.02 7.88 5.06
N HIS A 39 0.70 7.02 4.30
CA HIS A 39 0.99 7.28 2.89
C HIS A 39 -0.14 6.86 1.97
N ALA A 40 -0.87 5.80 2.31
CA ALA A 40 -1.97 5.36 1.47
C ALA A 40 -2.97 4.44 2.16
N VAL A 41 -4.16 4.38 1.57
CA VAL A 41 -5.17 3.35 1.87
C VAL A 41 -5.59 2.68 0.57
N LEU A 42 -5.63 1.36 0.57
CA LEU A 42 -6.22 0.53 -0.48
C LEU A 42 -7.50 -0.10 0.07
N GLU A 43 -8.60 0.02 -0.65
CA GLU A 43 -9.88 -0.60 -0.31
C GLU A 43 -10.28 -1.59 -1.40
N ILE A 44 -10.77 -2.77 -1.04
CA ILE A 44 -11.30 -3.76 -2.00
C ILE A 44 -12.80 -3.91 -1.78
N ASN A 45 -13.59 -3.73 -2.83
CA ASN A 45 -15.05 -3.88 -2.76
C ASN A 45 -15.48 -5.35 -2.98
N ASN A 46 -16.79 -5.60 -2.98
CA ASN A 46 -17.32 -6.96 -3.14
C ASN A 46 -17.18 -7.51 -4.56
N ASN A 47 -16.98 -6.66 -5.56
CA ASN A 47 -16.79 -7.04 -6.96
C ASN A 47 -15.31 -7.30 -7.30
N GLN A 48 -14.44 -7.37 -6.30
CA GLN A 48 -12.98 -7.47 -6.48
C GLN A 48 -12.36 -6.24 -7.17
N GLU A 49 -13.07 -5.12 -7.22
CA GLU A 49 -12.45 -3.87 -7.66
C GLU A 49 -11.73 -3.24 -6.46
N PHE A 50 -10.64 -2.53 -6.74
CA PHE A 50 -9.89 -1.83 -5.72
C PHE A 50 -9.89 -0.32 -5.95
N LYS A 51 -9.79 0.41 -4.83
CA LYS A 51 -9.67 1.87 -4.81
C LYS A 51 -8.42 2.24 -4.04
N VAL A 52 -7.60 3.09 -4.65
CA VAL A 52 -6.39 3.64 -4.03
C VAL A 52 -6.67 5.06 -3.56
N HIS A 53 -6.32 5.35 -2.32
CA HIS A 53 -6.31 6.67 -1.71
C HIS A 53 -4.87 7.09 -1.44
N PRO A 54 -4.14 7.63 -2.43
CA PRO A 54 -2.77 8.07 -2.23
C PRO A 54 -2.72 9.36 -1.41
N ARG A 55 -1.65 9.53 -0.62
CA ARG A 55 -1.26 10.80 0.02
C ARG A 55 0.00 11.35 -0.66
N TRP A 56 0.79 12.13 0.07
CA TRP A 56 2.04 12.69 -0.43
C TRP A 56 3.14 11.63 -0.48
N ASN A 57 4.11 11.83 -1.36
CA ASN A 57 5.33 11.03 -1.47
C ASN A 57 5.10 9.51 -1.59
N VAL A 58 4.07 9.10 -2.33
CA VAL A 58 3.79 7.68 -2.61
C VAL A 58 3.53 7.48 -4.10
N ASN A 59 4.09 6.42 -4.65
CA ASN A 59 3.87 5.98 -6.03
C ASN A 59 3.14 4.64 -6.04
N PHE A 60 2.29 4.46 -7.05
CA PHE A 60 1.57 3.22 -7.31
C PHE A 60 1.90 2.72 -8.70
N PHE A 61 2.36 1.48 -8.78
CA PHE A 61 2.46 0.74 -10.02
C PHE A 61 1.42 -0.36 -9.99
N VAL A 62 0.50 -0.33 -10.94
CA VAL A 62 -0.69 -1.19 -10.94
C VAL A 62 -0.69 -2.03 -12.20
N THR A 63 -0.82 -3.33 -12.02
CA THR A 63 -1.04 -4.32 -13.09
C THR A 63 -2.32 -5.09 -12.77
N GLU A 64 -2.69 -6.05 -13.62
CA GLU A 64 -3.97 -6.78 -13.52
C GLU A 64 -4.19 -7.44 -12.14
N ASN A 65 -3.15 -8.08 -11.56
CA ASN A 65 -3.26 -8.81 -10.29
C ASN A 65 -2.27 -8.34 -9.22
N GLU A 66 -1.46 -7.32 -9.51
CA GLU A 66 -0.36 -6.90 -8.66
C GLU A 66 -0.32 -5.37 -8.52
N ILE A 67 -0.26 -4.91 -7.27
CA ILE A 67 -0.06 -3.51 -6.91
C ILE A 67 1.30 -3.39 -6.22
N THR A 68 2.12 -2.47 -6.67
CA THR A 68 3.36 -2.08 -5.99
C THR A 68 3.23 -0.67 -5.44
N VAL A 69 3.45 -0.53 -4.14
CA VAL A 69 3.40 0.74 -3.40
C VAL A 69 4.81 1.14 -3.01
N ASP A 70 5.28 2.29 -3.47
CA ASP A 70 6.63 2.76 -3.17
C ASP A 70 6.62 4.17 -2.60
N LEU A 71 7.63 4.49 -1.79
CA LEU A 71 7.82 5.83 -1.25
C LEU A 71 8.56 6.67 -2.28
N ASN A 72 8.02 7.84 -2.58
CA ASN A 72 8.65 8.85 -3.42
C ASN A 72 9.36 9.89 -2.56
N TYR A 73 10.33 9.45 -1.75
CA TYR A 73 11.24 10.37 -1.09
C TYR A 73 12.41 10.64 -2.02
N ALA A 74 12.67 11.91 -2.31
CA ALA A 74 13.91 12.33 -2.95
C ALA A 74 15.06 12.15 -1.95
N GLY A 75 15.55 10.93 -1.82
CA GLY A 75 16.82 10.55 -1.17
C GLY A 75 17.07 11.08 0.24
N GLU A 76 16.93 10.20 1.23
CA GLU A 76 17.95 10.08 2.28
C GLU A 76 18.25 8.60 2.46
N ASP A 77 18.94 8.04 1.46
CA ASP A 77 19.84 6.93 1.73
C ASP A 77 21.18 7.58 2.14
N ASN A 78 21.29 7.91 3.43
CA ASN A 78 22.57 8.13 4.10
C ASN A 78 22.91 6.87 4.91
#